data_AF-A0A6H3S507-F1
#
_entry.id   AF-A0A6H3S507-F1
#
_cell.length_a   1.000
_cell.length_b   1.000
_cell.length_c   1.000
_cell.angle_alpha   90.00
_cell.angle_beta   90.00
_cell.angle_gamma   90.00
#
_symmetry.space_group_name_H-M   'P 1'
#
loop_
_entity.id
_entity.type
_entity.pdbx_description
1 polymer ?
#
loop_
_entity_poly.entity_id
_entity_poly.type
_entity_poly.pdbx_seq_one_letter_code
_entity_poly.pdbx_strand_id
1 'polypeptide(L)'
;MDFTEYLYKNIGERIRLDREKKNLNFTNYSTHISQRTYDKILKETGNTRTDPITGITRGNISQIEKGNTCDCTRSFLTYNQINALTATLDCNQDELLLGNKEQKQEIIKILLLGCLLNKKEVKINSVSSEKWRDLYHKSQSLDIKPNKETERLGNIILKFLLTYPDFQKHFINSVFYYSDNHPDEQYSYSSNHKLQTEYARYLEKVSSQLQTWYTTDLGNITSVLLRKPENIIYIFEAFEQTIYKIIDLIFDKFLETFNNSLNTRGKNNTPSKIIDYLSSDSLLNILLEDDIYYLLVNELKKEQIDKTNSLFHIQFLQLLQYQNLFLEKIYNKYEDTSENYDAFKLYSDLTKIIKFYEKTKDKHLTLYINDFIDNQDY
;
A
#
# COMPACT_ATOMS: atom_id res chain seq x y z
N MET A 1 4.91 -16.28 11.60
CA MET A 1 3.89 -15.86 12.58
C MET A 1 2.83 -15.11 11.80
N ASP A 2 1.56 -15.51 11.92
CA ASP A 2 0.45 -14.87 11.21
C ASP A 2 0.24 -13.43 11.72
N PHE A 3 -0.18 -12.49 10.86
CA PHE A 3 -0.41 -11.10 11.24
C PHE A 3 -1.53 -10.96 12.29
N THR A 4 -2.58 -11.78 12.19
CA THR A 4 -3.67 -11.80 13.17
C THR A 4 -3.15 -12.25 14.54
N GLU A 5 -2.29 -13.28 14.57
CA GLU A 5 -1.63 -13.75 15.79
C GLU A 5 -0.73 -12.67 16.40
N TYR A 6 -0.08 -11.84 15.57
CA TYR A 6 0.69 -10.69 16.03
C TYR A 6 -0.16 -9.67 16.78
N LEU A 7 -1.35 -9.36 16.27
CA LEU A 7 -2.28 -8.47 16.97
C LEU A 7 -2.76 -9.08 18.29
N TYR A 8 -3.08 -10.38 18.31
CA TYR A 8 -3.50 -11.07 19.53
C TYR A 8 -2.43 -11.08 20.61
N LYS A 9 -1.16 -11.30 20.25
CA LYS A 9 -0.04 -11.23 21.20
C LYS A 9 0.15 -9.82 21.75
N ASN A 10 0.02 -8.78 20.92
CA ASN A 10 0.11 -7.40 21.40
C ASN A 10 -0.99 -7.06 22.41
N ILE A 11 -2.23 -7.52 22.18
CA ILE A 11 -3.34 -7.36 23.13
C ILE A 11 -3.03 -8.10 24.43
N GLY A 12 -2.59 -9.36 24.33
CA GLY A 12 -2.21 -10.18 25.48
C GLY A 12 -1.10 -9.55 26.30
N GLU A 13 -0.09 -8.96 25.65
CA GLU A 13 1.01 -8.28 26.32
C GLU A 13 0.55 -7.04 27.09
N ARG A 14 -0.35 -6.21 26.53
CA ARG A 14 -0.91 -5.05 27.25
C ARG A 14 -1.62 -5.48 28.54
N ILE A 15 -2.41 -6.54 28.46
CA ILE A 15 -3.17 -7.08 29.59
C ILE A 15 -2.22 -7.66 30.64
N ARG A 16 -1.18 -8.38 30.20
CA ARG A 16 -0.14 -8.94 31.06
C ARG A 16 0.62 -7.84 31.80
N LEU A 17 1.05 -6.79 31.08
CA LEU A 17 1.79 -5.66 31.66
C LEU A 17 0.98 -4.92 32.72
N ASP A 18 -0.32 -4.69 32.49
CA ASP A 18 -1.20 -4.08 33.50
C ASP A 18 -1.34 -4.95 34.75
N ARG A 19 -1.55 -6.27 34.56
CA ARG A 19 -1.63 -7.23 35.66
C ARG A 19 -0.33 -7.26 36.48
N GLU A 20 0.81 -7.35 35.82
CA GLU A 20 2.14 -7.38 36.43
C GLU A 20 2.44 -6.07 37.17
N LYS A 21 2.11 -4.92 36.57
CA LYS A 21 2.25 -3.60 37.19
C LYS A 21 1.44 -3.46 38.48
N LYS A 22 0.28 -4.10 38.55
CA LYS A 22 -0.57 -4.14 39.75
C LYS A 22 -0.20 -5.25 40.73
N ASN A 23 0.79 -6.08 40.40
CA ASN A 23 1.21 -7.25 41.17
C ASN A 23 0.05 -8.21 41.51
N LEU A 24 -0.82 -8.47 40.53
CA LEU A 24 -1.98 -9.34 40.70
C LEU A 24 -1.74 -10.73 40.08
N ASN A 25 -2.11 -11.78 40.80
CA ASN A 25 -2.26 -13.11 40.20
C ASN A 25 -3.55 -13.17 39.35
N PHE A 26 -3.71 -14.21 38.53
CA PHE A 26 -4.87 -14.34 37.63
C PHE A 26 -6.22 -14.28 38.35
N THR A 27 -6.34 -14.86 39.55
CA THR A 27 -7.58 -14.84 40.32
C THR A 27 -7.93 -13.42 40.76
N ASN A 28 -6.96 -12.73 41.38
CA ASN A 28 -7.15 -11.37 41.87
C ASN A 28 -7.37 -10.38 40.72
N TYR A 29 -6.71 -10.61 39.58
CA TYR A 29 -6.89 -9.77 38.39
C TYR A 29 -8.26 -9.97 37.74
N SER A 30 -8.78 -11.20 37.71
CA SER A 30 -10.16 -11.46 37.27
C SER A 30 -11.18 -10.70 38.14
N THR A 31 -11.00 -10.72 39.46
CA THR A 31 -11.85 -9.95 40.39
C THR A 31 -11.70 -8.44 40.17
N HIS A 32 -10.46 -7.97 39.96
CA HIS A 32 -10.20 -6.56 39.66
C HIS A 32 -10.93 -6.09 38.40
N ILE A 33 -10.91 -6.90 37.33
CA ILE A 33 -11.60 -6.58 36.08
C ILE A 33 -13.11 -6.47 36.30
N SER A 34 -13.72 -7.42 37.00
CA SER A 34 -15.16 -7.38 37.32
C SER A 34 -15.53 -6.13 38.12
N GLN A 35 -14.71 -5.77 39.12
CA GLN A 35 -14.93 -4.58 39.93
C GLN A 35 -14.81 -3.29 39.10
N ARG A 36 -13.77 -3.16 38.28
CA ARG A 36 -13.60 -2.00 37.39
C ARG A 36 -14.74 -1.85 36.39
N THR A 37 -15.23 -2.97 35.87
CA THR A 37 -16.38 -2.98 34.96
C THR A 37 -17.64 -2.49 35.67
N TYR A 38 -17.88 -2.95 36.92
CA TYR A 38 -19.01 -2.52 37.73
C TYR A 38 -18.93 -1.02 38.03
N ASP A 39 -17.77 -0.53 38.46
CA ASP A 39 -17.54 0.89 38.76
C ASP A 39 -17.83 1.79 37.54
N LYS A 40 -17.44 1.34 36.34
CA LYS A 40 -17.70 2.07 35.09
C LYS A 40 -19.19 2.11 34.77
N ILE A 41 -19.88 0.97 34.83
CA ILE A 41 -21.34 0.90 34.59
C ILE A 41 -22.10 1.76 35.60
N LEU A 42 -21.70 1.72 36.88
CA LEU A 42 -22.30 2.53 37.93
C LEU A 42 -22.13 4.03 37.65
N LYS A 43 -20.94 4.47 37.20
CA LYS A 43 -20.70 5.86 36.80
C LYS A 43 -21.51 6.29 35.59
N GLU A 44 -21.62 5.44 34.56
CA GLU A 44 -22.25 5.79 33.29
C GLU A 44 -23.78 5.74 33.35
N THR A 45 -24.35 4.80 34.12
CA THR A 45 -25.79 4.50 34.08
C THR A 45 -26.50 4.59 35.43
N GLY A 46 -25.75 4.70 36.54
CA GLY A 46 -26.31 4.63 37.89
C GLY A 46 -26.85 3.24 38.29
N ASN A 47 -26.63 2.21 37.46
CA ASN A 47 -27.17 0.88 37.71
C ASN A 47 -26.32 0.12 38.75
N THR A 48 -26.94 -0.23 39.88
CA THR A 48 -26.34 -1.01 40.98
C THR A 48 -26.84 -2.46 41.05
N ARG A 49 -27.75 -2.87 40.16
CA ARG A 49 -28.59 -4.06 40.38
C ARG A 49 -27.98 -5.38 39.93
N THR A 50 -26.91 -5.39 39.15
CA THR A 50 -26.34 -6.63 38.58
C THR A 50 -24.83 -6.58 38.47
N ASP A 51 -24.18 -7.65 38.93
CA ASP A 51 -22.77 -7.89 38.61
C ASP A 51 -22.56 -7.96 37.10
N PRO A 52 -21.54 -7.28 36.55
CA PRO A 52 -21.31 -7.26 35.12
C PRO A 52 -20.91 -8.65 34.62
N ILE A 53 -21.58 -9.12 33.57
CA ILE A 53 -21.18 -10.33 32.85
C ILE A 53 -19.96 -9.97 31.99
N THR A 54 -18.76 -10.07 32.56
CA THR A 54 -17.51 -9.72 31.86
C THR A 54 -17.04 -10.79 30.87
N GLY A 55 -17.42 -12.06 31.10
CA GLY A 55 -16.87 -13.19 30.36
C GLY A 55 -15.37 -13.43 30.61
N ILE A 56 -14.79 -12.80 31.63
CA ILE A 56 -13.39 -12.97 32.05
C ILE A 56 -13.34 -13.96 33.22
N THR A 57 -12.43 -14.93 33.14
CA THR A 57 -12.21 -15.97 34.15
C THR A 57 -10.71 -16.20 34.34
N ARG A 58 -10.29 -16.77 35.47
CA ARG A 58 -8.88 -17.17 35.70
C ARG A 58 -8.30 -17.96 34.52
N GLY A 59 -9.08 -18.91 33.98
CA GLY A 59 -8.63 -19.81 32.92
C GLY A 59 -8.42 -19.10 31.58
N ASN A 60 -9.28 -18.14 31.23
CA ASN A 60 -9.18 -17.44 29.95
C ASN A 60 -8.21 -16.25 29.96
N ILE A 61 -7.94 -15.59 31.10
CA ILE A 61 -6.93 -14.52 31.18
C ILE A 61 -5.56 -15.05 30.73
N SER A 62 -5.17 -16.23 31.21
CA SER A 62 -3.88 -16.83 30.82
C SER A 62 -3.80 -17.14 29.31
N GLN A 63 -4.93 -17.44 28.66
CA GLN A 63 -4.98 -17.68 27.21
C GLN A 63 -4.93 -16.36 26.43
N ILE A 64 -5.68 -15.35 26.89
CA ILE A 64 -5.66 -14.00 26.32
C ILE A 64 -4.24 -13.41 26.39
N GLU A 65 -3.56 -13.50 27.53
CA GLU A 65 -2.18 -13.01 27.70
C GLU A 65 -1.18 -13.70 26.77
N LYS A 66 -1.45 -14.95 26.37
CA LYS A 66 -0.62 -15.68 25.41
C LYS A 66 -0.98 -15.39 23.95
N GLY A 67 -2.06 -14.65 23.69
CA GLY A 67 -2.60 -14.45 22.34
C GLY A 67 -3.25 -15.70 21.75
N ASN A 68 -3.63 -16.69 22.58
CA ASN A 68 -4.20 -17.95 22.13
C ASN A 68 -5.72 -17.84 21.92
N THR A 69 -6.22 -18.31 20.79
CA THR A 69 -7.65 -18.52 20.58
C THR A 69 -8.06 -19.86 21.19
N CYS A 70 -9.05 -19.84 22.10
CA CYS A 70 -9.52 -21.06 22.76
C CYS A 70 -10.40 -21.95 21.86
N ASP A 71 -10.90 -21.42 20.73
CA ASP A 71 -11.69 -22.15 19.73
C ASP A 71 -11.66 -21.40 18.39
N CYS A 72 -11.53 -22.12 17.27
CA CYS A 72 -11.61 -21.55 15.91
C CYS A 72 -13.01 -21.03 15.53
N THR A 73 -14.00 -21.15 16.42
CA THR A 73 -15.41 -20.77 16.20
C THR A 73 -15.81 -19.48 16.91
N ARG A 74 -14.89 -18.81 17.62
CA ARG A 74 -15.16 -17.58 18.37
C ARG A 74 -14.12 -16.51 18.05
N SER A 75 -14.53 -15.24 18.13
CA SER A 75 -13.59 -14.10 18.09
C SER A 75 -12.60 -14.17 19.25
N PHE A 76 -11.39 -13.61 19.08
CA PHE A 76 -10.35 -13.64 20.10
C PHE A 76 -10.80 -13.04 21.45
N LEU A 77 -11.50 -11.90 21.40
CA LEU A 77 -12.25 -11.35 22.54
C LEU A 77 -13.73 -11.20 22.17
N THR A 78 -14.60 -11.43 23.14
CA THR A 78 -16.03 -11.11 23.05
C THR A 78 -16.28 -9.63 23.38
N TYR A 79 -17.43 -9.10 22.96
CA TYR A 79 -17.82 -7.72 23.26
C TYR A 79 -17.79 -7.40 24.76
N ASN A 80 -18.29 -8.32 25.60
CA ASN A 80 -18.27 -8.15 27.06
C ASN A 80 -16.84 -8.13 27.61
N GLN A 81 -15.93 -8.95 27.06
CA GLN A 81 -14.53 -8.95 27.46
C GLN A 81 -13.84 -7.65 27.04
N ILE A 82 -14.11 -7.13 25.83
CA ILE A 82 -13.60 -5.83 25.37
C ILE A 82 -14.06 -4.71 26.30
N ASN A 83 -15.34 -4.64 26.64
CA ASN A 83 -15.87 -3.62 27.54
C ASN A 83 -15.28 -3.73 28.95
N ALA A 84 -15.08 -4.95 29.47
CA ALA A 84 -14.49 -5.17 30.77
C ALA A 84 -13.00 -4.78 30.82
N LEU A 85 -12.25 -5.14 29.77
CA LEU A 85 -10.82 -4.84 29.67
C LEU A 85 -10.56 -3.36 29.45
N THR A 86 -11.34 -2.69 28.59
CA THR A 86 -11.27 -1.23 28.40
C THR A 86 -11.59 -0.47 29.69
N ALA A 87 -12.57 -0.94 30.49
CA ALA A 87 -12.85 -0.37 31.81
C ALA A 87 -11.70 -0.55 32.80
N THR A 88 -10.97 -1.67 32.70
CA THR A 88 -9.86 -1.99 33.62
C THR A 88 -8.59 -1.21 33.28
N LEU A 89 -8.29 -1.11 31.99
CA LEU A 89 -7.11 -0.44 31.45
C LEU A 89 -7.28 1.07 31.30
N ASP A 90 -8.52 1.58 31.49
CA ASP A 90 -8.89 2.98 31.30
C ASP A 90 -8.54 3.50 29.89
N CYS A 91 -8.96 2.74 28.88
CA CYS A 91 -8.68 3.03 27.47
C CYS A 91 -9.89 2.83 26.57
N ASN A 92 -9.81 3.33 25.34
CA ASN A 92 -10.83 3.10 24.32
C ASN A 92 -10.72 1.70 23.69
N GLN A 93 -11.77 1.25 22.99
CA GLN A 93 -11.79 -0.07 22.37
C GLN A 93 -10.70 -0.24 21.31
N ASP A 94 -10.48 0.77 20.47
CA ASP A 94 -9.39 0.79 19.49
C ASP A 94 -8.01 0.83 20.15
N GLU A 95 -7.84 1.49 21.28
CA GLU A 95 -6.59 1.48 22.04
C GLU A 95 -6.29 0.12 22.67
N LEU A 96 -7.31 -0.58 23.17
CA LEU A 96 -7.14 -1.96 23.63
C LEU A 96 -6.69 -2.87 22.49
N LEU A 97 -7.39 -2.79 21.35
CA LEU A 97 -7.28 -3.73 20.24
C LEU A 97 -6.05 -3.44 19.35
N LEU A 98 -5.92 -2.21 18.87
CA LEU A 98 -4.85 -1.80 17.97
C LEU A 98 -3.64 -1.21 18.72
N GLY A 99 -3.86 -0.58 19.87
CA GLY A 99 -2.80 -0.04 20.71
C GLY A 99 -2.76 1.48 20.79
N ASN A 100 -1.64 1.99 21.28
CA ASN A 100 -1.36 3.44 21.26
C ASN A 100 -1.21 3.96 19.83
N LYS A 101 -1.03 5.28 19.66
CA LYS A 101 -0.87 5.91 18.34
C LYS A 101 0.25 5.28 17.51
N GLU A 102 1.41 5.04 18.11
CA GLU A 102 2.57 4.46 17.44
C GLU A 102 2.28 3.04 16.94
N GLN A 103 1.64 2.20 17.76
CA GLN A 103 1.24 0.85 17.41
C GLN A 103 0.19 0.84 16.27
N LYS A 104 -0.76 1.78 16.30
CA LYS A 104 -1.75 1.94 15.22
C LYS A 104 -1.07 2.35 13.91
N GLN A 105 -0.12 3.28 13.94
CA GLN A 105 0.65 3.69 12.77
C GLN A 105 1.49 2.53 12.22
N GLU A 106 2.11 1.72 13.09
CA GLU A 106 2.88 0.53 12.68
C GLU A 106 1.99 -0.53 12.03
N ILE A 107 0.77 -0.76 12.54
CA ILE A 107 -0.22 -1.64 11.91
C ILE A 107 -0.54 -1.17 10.49
N ILE A 108 -0.87 0.11 10.33
CA ILE A 108 -1.18 0.68 9.01
C ILE A 108 0.05 0.59 8.08
N LYS A 109 1.25 0.85 8.60
CA LYS A 109 2.51 0.73 7.86
C LYS A 109 2.73 -0.69 7.31
N ILE A 110 2.51 -1.72 8.14
CA ILE A 110 2.61 -3.13 7.74
C ILE A 110 1.61 -3.43 6.61
N LEU A 111 0.37 -2.99 6.77
CA LEU A 111 -0.71 -3.20 5.79
C LEU A 111 -0.40 -2.51 4.45
N LEU A 112 0.04 -1.25 4.48
CA LEU A 112 0.42 -0.48 3.29
C LEU A 112 1.61 -1.13 2.57
N LEU A 113 2.62 -1.61 3.29
CA LEU A 113 3.73 -2.36 2.68
C LEU A 113 3.24 -3.65 2.03
N GLY A 114 2.31 -4.36 2.68
CA GLY A 114 1.65 -5.54 2.14
C GLY A 114 0.98 -5.25 0.79
N CYS A 115 0.19 -4.17 0.72
CA CYS A 115 -0.47 -3.74 -0.52
C CYS A 115 0.54 -3.35 -1.62
N LEU A 116 1.61 -2.63 -1.27
CA LEU A 116 2.66 -2.22 -2.21
C LEU A 116 3.35 -3.43 -2.87
N LEU A 117 3.64 -4.47 -2.10
CA LEU A 117 4.33 -5.67 -2.58
C LEU A 117 3.37 -6.68 -3.22
N ASN A 118 2.09 -6.70 -2.83
CA ASN A 118 1.03 -7.54 -3.38
C ASN A 118 1.46 -9.02 -3.56
N LYS A 119 1.88 -9.66 -2.45
CA LYS A 119 2.39 -11.05 -2.38
C LYS A 119 3.62 -11.37 -3.23
N LYS A 120 4.39 -10.37 -3.67
CA LYS A 120 5.66 -10.64 -4.35
C LYS A 120 6.73 -10.98 -3.34
N GLU A 121 7.17 -12.23 -3.40
CA GLU A 121 8.36 -12.67 -2.70
C GLU A 121 9.60 -12.07 -3.34
N VAL A 122 10.38 -11.36 -2.54
CA VAL A 122 11.69 -10.83 -2.93
C VAL A 122 12.75 -11.50 -2.09
N LYS A 123 13.78 -12.04 -2.74
CA LYS A 123 14.96 -12.57 -2.04
C LYS A 123 15.80 -11.41 -1.54
N ILE A 124 15.69 -11.11 -0.27
CA ILE A 124 16.49 -10.07 0.38
C ILE A 124 17.82 -10.68 0.84
N ASN A 125 18.86 -10.59 0.00
CA ASN A 125 20.14 -11.29 0.20
C ASN A 125 21.26 -10.43 0.85
N SER A 126 21.02 -9.18 1.27
CA SER A 126 22.10 -8.27 1.74
C SER A 126 22.07 -7.95 3.24
N VAL A 127 23.22 -7.55 3.80
CA VAL A 127 23.42 -7.14 5.22
C VAL A 127 22.69 -5.82 5.55
N SER A 128 22.41 -4.97 4.57
CA SER A 128 21.57 -3.75 4.70
C SER A 128 20.08 -4.04 4.96
N SER A 129 19.68 -5.32 4.97
CA SER A 129 18.30 -5.75 5.12
C SER A 129 17.80 -5.91 6.55
N GLU A 130 18.68 -5.95 7.56
CA GLU A 130 18.25 -6.19 8.94
C GLU A 130 17.23 -5.14 9.41
N LYS A 131 17.42 -3.88 8.99
CA LYS A 131 16.49 -2.79 9.29
C LYS A 131 15.06 -3.05 8.80
N TRP A 132 14.92 -3.67 7.63
CA TRP A 132 13.63 -3.88 6.95
C TRP A 132 13.05 -5.28 7.13
N ARG A 133 13.87 -6.21 7.61
CA ARG A 133 13.55 -7.63 7.66
C ARG A 133 12.30 -7.90 8.48
N ASP A 134 12.19 -7.30 9.66
CA ASP A 134 11.02 -7.50 10.53
C ASP A 134 9.73 -6.98 9.89
N LEU A 135 9.75 -5.74 9.38
CA LEU A 135 8.62 -5.13 8.69
C LEU A 135 8.21 -5.92 7.43
N TYR A 136 9.18 -6.38 6.64
CA TYR A 136 8.92 -7.23 5.47
C TYR A 136 8.30 -8.58 5.87
N HIS A 137 8.85 -9.28 6.87
CA HIS A 137 8.27 -10.56 7.31
C HIS A 137 6.85 -10.41 7.84
N LYS A 138 6.56 -9.30 8.55
CA LYS A 138 5.21 -8.96 9.00
C LYS A 138 4.27 -8.63 7.84
N SER A 139 4.75 -7.95 6.79
CA SER A 139 3.91 -7.67 5.62
C SER A 139 3.65 -8.91 4.78
N GLN A 140 4.61 -9.84 4.71
CA GLN A 140 4.43 -11.13 4.02
C GLN A 140 3.51 -12.10 4.78
N SER A 141 3.26 -11.91 6.08
CA SER A 141 2.30 -12.72 6.82
C SER A 141 0.84 -12.29 6.63
N LEU A 142 0.59 -11.22 5.87
CA LEU A 142 -0.76 -10.81 5.48
C LEU A 142 -1.31 -11.74 4.39
N ASP A 143 -2.49 -12.32 4.60
CA ASP A 143 -3.17 -13.11 3.57
C ASP A 143 -3.92 -12.24 2.56
N ILE A 144 -3.17 -11.41 1.82
CA ILE A 144 -3.73 -10.50 0.82
C ILE A 144 -4.23 -11.29 -0.40
N LYS A 145 -5.53 -11.31 -0.66
CA LYS A 145 -6.06 -11.89 -1.90
C LYS A 145 -5.82 -10.90 -3.06
N PRO A 146 -5.20 -11.31 -4.17
CA PRO A 146 -5.01 -10.42 -5.31
C PRO A 146 -6.36 -9.92 -5.82
N ASN A 147 -6.60 -8.61 -5.68
CA ASN A 147 -7.78 -7.94 -6.19
C ASN A 147 -7.40 -6.55 -6.73
N LYS A 148 -8.32 -5.93 -7.45
CA LYS A 148 -8.07 -4.66 -8.12
C LYS A 148 -7.83 -3.53 -7.12
N GLU A 149 -8.50 -3.58 -5.97
CA GLU A 149 -8.44 -2.57 -4.93
C GLU A 149 -7.06 -2.54 -4.27
N THR A 150 -6.50 -3.71 -3.96
CA THR A 150 -5.14 -3.87 -3.42
C THR A 150 -4.10 -3.40 -4.41
N GLU A 151 -4.25 -3.79 -5.69
CA GLU A 151 -3.35 -3.33 -6.75
C GLU A 151 -3.40 -1.81 -6.90
N ARG A 152 -4.61 -1.23 -6.88
CA ARG A 152 -4.85 0.20 -6.93
C ARG A 152 -4.16 0.92 -5.78
N LEU A 153 -4.35 0.45 -4.54
CA LEU A 153 -3.71 1.04 -3.36
C LEU A 153 -2.17 0.91 -3.43
N GLY A 154 -1.65 -0.26 -3.78
CA GLY A 154 -0.21 -0.47 -3.95
C GLY A 154 0.42 0.47 -4.99
N ASN A 155 -0.27 0.69 -6.10
CA ASN A 155 0.14 1.60 -7.15
C ASN A 155 0.07 3.07 -6.74
N ILE A 156 -0.91 3.47 -5.94
CA ILE A 156 -0.99 4.81 -5.34
C ILE A 156 0.17 5.03 -4.36
N ILE A 157 0.48 4.06 -3.49
CA ILE A 157 1.65 4.12 -2.61
C ILE A 157 2.92 4.28 -3.43
N LEU A 158 3.07 3.52 -4.53
CA LEU A 158 4.23 3.65 -5.43
C LEU A 158 4.36 5.05 -6.03
N LYS A 159 3.24 5.72 -6.35
CA LYS A 159 3.24 7.11 -6.82
C LYS A 159 3.70 8.08 -5.72
N PHE A 160 3.35 7.84 -4.46
CA PHE A 160 3.91 8.61 -3.35
C PHE A 160 5.42 8.37 -3.20
N LEU A 161 5.91 7.15 -3.41
CA LEU A 161 7.35 6.86 -3.33
C LEU A 161 8.15 7.69 -4.34
N LEU A 162 7.58 7.95 -5.53
CA LEU A 162 8.23 8.81 -6.54
C LEU A 162 8.40 10.27 -6.13
N THR A 163 7.75 10.72 -5.06
CA THR A 163 8.03 12.05 -4.49
C THR A 163 9.43 12.10 -3.87
N TYR A 164 10.04 10.94 -3.57
CA TYR A 164 11.41 10.83 -3.10
C TYR A 164 12.41 10.85 -4.28
N PRO A 165 13.28 11.86 -4.38
CA PRO A 165 14.09 12.09 -5.59
C PRO A 165 15.02 10.93 -5.97
N ASP A 166 15.67 10.28 -5.01
CA ASP A 166 16.61 9.19 -5.31
C ASP A 166 15.86 7.98 -5.89
N PHE A 167 14.68 7.68 -5.34
CA PHE A 167 13.84 6.61 -5.87
C PHE A 167 13.26 6.95 -7.23
N GLN A 168 12.87 8.19 -7.47
CA GLN A 168 12.45 8.64 -8.80
C GLN A 168 13.56 8.47 -9.84
N LYS A 169 14.79 8.92 -9.51
CA LYS A 169 15.95 8.74 -10.39
C LYS A 169 16.21 7.26 -10.66
N HIS A 170 16.15 6.43 -9.62
CA HIS A 170 16.33 4.98 -9.75
C HIS A 170 15.22 4.32 -10.57
N PHE A 171 13.97 4.75 -10.39
CA PHE A 171 12.81 4.30 -11.17
C PHE A 171 13.03 4.62 -12.64
N ILE A 172 13.38 5.86 -12.96
CA ILE A 172 13.64 6.30 -14.33
C ILE A 172 14.76 5.45 -14.94
N ASN A 173 15.87 5.27 -14.22
CA ASN A 173 16.99 4.47 -14.69
C ASN A 173 16.60 3.00 -14.91
N SER A 174 15.90 2.38 -13.97
CA SER A 174 15.56 0.96 -14.04
C SER A 174 14.49 0.64 -15.08
N VAL A 175 13.52 1.55 -15.26
CA VAL A 175 12.38 1.35 -16.16
C VAL A 175 12.72 1.75 -17.59
N PHE A 176 13.49 2.83 -17.78
CA PHE A 176 13.68 3.46 -19.08
C PHE A 176 15.11 3.34 -19.64
N TYR A 177 16.16 3.35 -18.82
CA TYR A 177 17.55 3.43 -19.31
C TYR A 177 18.36 2.12 -19.17
N TYR A 178 18.09 1.29 -18.16
CA TYR A 178 18.87 0.10 -17.79
C TYR A 178 18.03 -1.17 -17.70
N SER A 179 17.18 -1.42 -18.70
CA SER A 179 16.68 -2.77 -18.88
C SER A 179 17.81 -3.64 -19.41
N ASP A 180 18.10 -4.80 -18.83
CA ASP A 180 19.12 -5.75 -19.33
C ASP A 180 18.87 -6.23 -20.78
N ASN A 181 17.73 -5.85 -21.37
CA ASN A 181 17.43 -6.07 -22.78
C ASN A 181 17.95 -4.92 -23.68
N HIS A 182 18.53 -3.86 -23.12
CA HIS A 182 19.21 -2.83 -23.89
C HIS A 182 20.50 -3.47 -24.40
N PRO A 183 20.72 -3.59 -25.72
CA PRO A 183 21.96 -4.15 -26.21
C PRO A 183 23.10 -3.23 -25.74
N ASP A 184 24.07 -3.79 -25.02
CA ASP A 184 25.35 -3.11 -24.79
C ASP A 184 25.89 -2.68 -26.16
N GLU A 185 26.34 -1.42 -26.27
CA GLU A 185 26.86 -0.79 -27.50
C GLU A 185 28.06 -1.53 -28.15
N GLN A 186 28.48 -2.69 -27.63
CA GLN A 186 29.65 -3.44 -28.08
C GLN A 186 29.37 -4.70 -28.92
N TYR A 187 28.12 -5.06 -29.24
CA TYR A 187 27.86 -6.29 -29.99
C TYR A 187 27.51 -6.08 -31.48
N SER A 188 28.21 -6.84 -32.31
CA SER A 188 28.26 -6.73 -33.78
C SER A 188 26.90 -6.87 -34.48
N TYR A 189 26.78 -6.14 -35.59
CA TYR A 189 25.57 -5.94 -36.42
C TYR A 189 24.82 -7.22 -36.85
N SER A 190 25.44 -8.40 -36.86
CA SER A 190 24.85 -9.62 -37.42
C SER A 190 24.08 -10.51 -36.42
N SER A 191 24.23 -10.29 -35.11
CA SER A 191 23.52 -11.05 -34.06
C SER A 191 22.25 -10.37 -33.52
N ASN A 192 21.84 -9.22 -34.09
CA ASN A 192 21.01 -8.22 -33.40
C ASN A 192 19.49 -8.25 -33.61
N HIS A 193 18.96 -8.88 -34.65
CA HIS A 193 17.53 -8.69 -34.98
C HIS A 193 16.56 -9.31 -33.96
N LYS A 194 16.92 -10.46 -33.37
CA LYS A 194 16.11 -11.14 -32.35
C LYS A 194 16.13 -10.40 -31.01
N LEU A 195 17.29 -9.87 -30.62
CA LEU A 195 17.48 -9.07 -29.40
C LEU A 195 16.76 -7.72 -29.51
N GLN A 196 16.86 -7.02 -30.65
CA GLN A 196 16.08 -5.82 -30.92
C GLN A 196 14.56 -6.08 -30.87
N THR A 197 14.11 -7.22 -31.41
CA THR A 197 12.69 -7.60 -31.37
C THR A 197 12.23 -7.91 -29.94
N GLU A 198 13.05 -8.57 -29.13
CA GLU A 198 12.77 -8.85 -27.72
C GLU A 198 12.77 -7.57 -26.86
N TYR A 199 13.70 -6.64 -27.13
CA TYR A 199 13.73 -5.32 -26.51
C TYR A 199 12.50 -4.48 -26.84
N ALA A 200 12.13 -4.40 -28.12
CA ALA A 200 10.95 -3.66 -28.56
C ALA A 200 9.66 -4.22 -27.93
N ARG A 201 9.49 -5.56 -27.92
CA ARG A 201 8.35 -6.20 -27.24
C ARG A 201 8.32 -5.92 -25.75
N TYR A 202 9.49 -5.90 -25.11
CA TYR A 202 9.62 -5.59 -23.70
C TYR A 202 9.18 -4.16 -23.39
N LEU A 203 9.71 -3.18 -24.13
CA LEU A 203 9.35 -1.78 -23.95
C LEU A 203 7.88 -1.49 -24.28
N GLU A 204 7.30 -2.16 -25.29
CA GLU A 204 5.86 -2.08 -25.55
C GLU A 204 5.03 -2.56 -24.35
N LYS A 205 5.43 -3.68 -23.75
CA LYS A 205 4.77 -4.21 -22.56
C LYS A 205 4.90 -3.25 -21.38
N VAL A 206 6.09 -2.72 -21.12
CA VAL A 206 6.31 -1.74 -20.04
C VAL A 206 5.53 -0.46 -20.29
N SER A 207 5.56 0.06 -21.51
CA SER A 207 4.82 1.27 -21.89
C SER A 207 3.31 1.07 -21.71
N SER A 208 2.78 -0.10 -22.09
CA SER A 208 1.37 -0.44 -21.87
C SER A 208 1.01 -0.51 -20.38
N GLN A 209 1.89 -1.12 -19.56
CA GLN A 209 1.71 -1.19 -18.11
C GLN A 209 1.78 0.19 -17.46
N LEU A 210 2.74 1.03 -17.85
CA LEU A 210 2.87 2.42 -17.38
C LEU A 210 1.65 3.25 -17.77
N GLN A 211 1.17 3.15 -19.02
CA GLN A 211 -0.03 3.85 -19.46
C GLN A 211 -1.25 3.47 -18.62
N THR A 212 -1.43 2.18 -18.34
CA THR A 212 -2.49 1.68 -17.46
C THR A 212 -2.32 2.24 -16.05
N TRP A 213 -1.09 2.29 -15.55
CA TRP A 213 -0.78 2.80 -14.21
C TRP A 213 -1.03 4.29 -14.06
N TYR A 214 -0.72 5.10 -15.08
CA TYR A 214 -1.05 6.53 -15.07
C TYR A 214 -2.56 6.77 -15.12
N THR A 215 -3.29 6.02 -15.93
CA THR A 215 -4.70 6.30 -16.25
C THR A 215 -5.68 5.69 -15.26
N THR A 216 -5.40 4.51 -14.72
CA THR A 216 -6.34 3.76 -13.89
C THR A 216 -5.77 3.32 -12.55
N ASP A 217 -4.53 3.70 -12.22
CA ASP A 217 -3.80 3.19 -11.04
C ASP A 217 -3.69 1.66 -11.00
N LEU A 218 -3.82 0.99 -12.14
CA LEU A 218 -3.67 -0.46 -12.29
C LEU A 218 -2.45 -0.77 -13.15
N GLY A 219 -1.99 -2.00 -13.13
CA GLY A 219 -0.79 -2.41 -13.83
C GLY A 219 0.27 -2.89 -12.87
N ASN A 220 1.06 -3.85 -13.33
CA ASN A 220 2.00 -4.57 -12.50
C ASN A 220 3.39 -3.89 -12.44
N ILE A 221 3.43 -2.59 -12.10
CA ILE A 221 4.66 -1.78 -12.12
C ILE A 221 5.68 -2.27 -11.08
N THR A 222 5.23 -2.66 -9.89
CA THR A 222 6.12 -3.23 -8.88
C THR A 222 6.89 -4.46 -9.42
N SER A 223 6.33 -5.24 -10.37
CA SER A 223 7.07 -6.34 -11.00
C SER A 223 8.07 -5.88 -12.05
N VAL A 224 7.84 -4.73 -12.69
CA VAL A 224 8.83 -4.11 -13.58
C VAL A 224 10.03 -3.66 -12.76
N LEU A 225 9.79 -3.05 -11.60
CA LEU A 225 10.85 -2.59 -10.70
C LEU A 225 11.62 -3.73 -10.05
N LEU A 226 10.93 -4.77 -9.59
CA LEU A 226 11.53 -5.90 -8.88
C LEU A 226 12.09 -7.01 -9.79
N ARG A 227 12.34 -6.71 -11.07
CA ARG A 227 13.06 -7.65 -11.96
C ARG A 227 14.45 -7.97 -11.43
N LYS A 228 15.14 -6.93 -10.97
CA LYS A 228 16.39 -7.03 -10.24
C LYS A 228 16.03 -7.01 -8.75
N PRO A 229 16.26 -8.12 -8.01
CA PRO A 229 15.90 -8.18 -6.59
C PRO A 229 16.61 -7.10 -5.77
N GLU A 230 17.75 -6.59 -6.23
CA GLU A 230 18.51 -5.51 -5.60
C GLU A 230 17.72 -4.19 -5.54
N ASN A 231 16.77 -3.99 -6.46
CA ASN A 231 15.96 -2.76 -6.53
C ASN A 231 15.03 -2.59 -5.33
N ILE A 232 14.79 -3.64 -4.55
CA ILE A 232 13.94 -3.58 -3.35
C ILE A 232 14.47 -2.60 -2.30
N ILE A 233 15.80 -2.40 -2.24
CA ILE A 233 16.43 -1.50 -1.26
C ILE A 233 15.93 -0.07 -1.49
N TYR A 234 15.89 0.38 -2.75
CA TYR A 234 15.40 1.71 -3.10
C TYR A 234 13.91 1.88 -2.80
N ILE A 235 13.11 0.82 -2.96
CA ILE A 235 11.68 0.84 -2.57
C ILE A 235 11.57 1.01 -1.05
N PHE A 236 12.32 0.26 -0.26
CA PHE A 236 12.27 0.37 1.20
C PHE A 236 12.76 1.72 1.72
N GLU A 237 13.83 2.26 1.13
CA GLU A 237 14.33 3.59 1.47
C GLU A 237 13.26 4.67 1.18
N ALA A 238 12.67 4.66 -0.02
CA ALA A 238 11.62 5.60 -0.38
C ALA A 238 10.37 5.46 0.49
N PHE A 239 9.98 4.21 0.79
CA PHE A 239 8.84 3.89 1.65
C PHE A 239 9.01 4.56 3.00
N GLU A 240 10.18 4.47 3.61
CA GLU A 240 10.39 5.08 4.93
C GLU A 240 10.42 6.59 4.95
N GLN A 241 10.86 7.23 3.87
CA GLN A 241 10.82 8.68 3.76
C GLN A 241 9.40 9.22 3.54
N THR A 242 8.46 8.40 3.06
CA THR A 242 7.14 8.86 2.59
C THR A 242 5.97 8.29 3.38
N ILE A 243 6.14 7.15 4.04
CA ILE A 243 5.03 6.39 4.60
C ILE A 243 4.26 7.12 5.70
N TYR A 244 4.95 7.87 6.57
CA TYR A 244 4.26 8.59 7.65
C TYR A 244 3.35 9.69 7.11
N LYS A 245 3.70 10.30 5.97
CA LYS A 245 2.81 11.23 5.29
C LYS A 245 1.54 10.54 4.81
N ILE A 246 1.67 9.35 4.21
CA ILE A 246 0.52 8.54 3.77
C ILE A 246 -0.34 8.14 4.98
N ILE A 247 0.30 7.68 6.06
CA ILE A 247 -0.39 7.29 7.30
C ILE A 247 -1.16 8.47 7.87
N ASP A 248 -0.53 9.64 8.04
CA ASP A 248 -1.16 10.82 8.61
C ASP A 248 -2.40 11.28 7.82
N LEU A 249 -2.41 11.09 6.49
CA LEU A 249 -3.56 11.42 5.64
C LEU A 249 -4.76 10.48 5.86
N ILE A 250 -4.51 9.21 6.18
CA ILE A 250 -5.56 8.17 6.23
C ILE A 250 -5.88 7.74 7.66
N PHE A 251 -5.08 8.15 8.64
CA PHE A 251 -5.12 7.66 10.02
C PHE A 251 -6.49 7.81 10.67
N ASP A 252 -7.03 9.04 10.66
CA ASP A 252 -8.30 9.34 11.31
C ASP A 252 -9.45 8.61 10.63
N LYS A 253 -9.45 8.54 9.29
CA LYS A 253 -10.47 7.84 8.52
C LYS A 253 -10.44 6.34 8.76
N PHE A 254 -9.25 5.75 8.80
CA PHE A 254 -9.06 4.34 9.13
C PHE A 254 -9.62 4.01 10.53
N LEU A 255 -9.31 4.84 11.53
CA LEU A 255 -9.81 4.65 12.89
C LEU A 255 -11.32 4.88 13.00
N GLU A 256 -11.86 5.86 12.28
CA GLU A 256 -13.30 6.12 12.21
C GLU A 256 -14.04 4.89 11.68
N THR A 257 -13.64 4.37 10.52
CA THR A 257 -14.25 3.17 9.92
C THR A 257 -14.09 1.95 10.82
N PHE A 258 -12.92 1.78 11.46
CA PHE A 258 -12.68 0.70 12.42
C PHE A 258 -13.65 0.77 13.60
N ASN A 259 -13.77 1.95 14.23
CA ASN A 259 -14.67 2.16 15.37
C ASN A 259 -16.15 2.01 14.98
N ASN A 260 -16.56 2.51 13.81
CA ASN A 260 -17.91 2.31 13.29
C ASN A 260 -18.22 0.83 13.05
N SER A 261 -17.24 0.08 12.54
CA SER A 261 -17.34 -1.37 12.36
C SER A 261 -17.47 -2.11 13.69
N LEU A 262 -16.79 -1.66 14.75
CA LEU A 262 -16.95 -2.22 16.10
C LEU A 262 -18.35 -1.91 16.68
N ASN A 263 -18.79 -0.65 16.59
CA ASN A 263 -20.01 -0.15 17.22
C ASN A 263 -21.31 -0.69 16.59
N THR A 264 -21.34 -0.81 15.26
CA THR A 264 -22.52 -1.34 14.54
C THR A 264 -22.78 -2.82 14.84
N ARG A 265 -21.74 -3.57 15.21
CA ARG A 265 -21.82 -5.02 15.44
C ARG A 265 -22.37 -5.41 16.81
N GLY A 266 -22.22 -4.56 17.82
CA GLY A 266 -22.81 -4.77 19.15
C GLY A 266 -24.35 -4.76 19.18
N LYS A 267 -25.01 -4.36 18.08
CA LYS A 267 -26.48 -4.28 17.96
C LYS A 267 -27.12 -5.48 17.25
N ASN A 268 -26.34 -6.30 16.52
CA ASN A 268 -26.86 -7.41 15.74
C ASN A 268 -26.63 -8.74 16.48
N ASN A 269 -27.56 -9.09 17.37
CA ASN A 269 -27.61 -10.28 18.24
C ASN A 269 -27.63 -11.63 17.49
N THR A 270 -26.69 -11.89 16.58
CA THR A 270 -26.59 -13.18 15.88
C THR A 270 -25.40 -13.97 16.44
N PRO A 271 -25.61 -15.02 17.25
CA PRO A 271 -24.54 -15.72 17.98
C PRO A 271 -23.57 -16.54 17.11
N SER A 272 -23.77 -16.59 15.79
CA SER A 272 -23.24 -17.68 14.94
C SER A 272 -22.25 -17.26 13.84
N LYS A 273 -21.77 -16.02 13.79
CA LYS A 273 -20.67 -15.65 12.89
C LYS A 273 -19.48 -15.18 13.72
N ILE A 274 -18.34 -15.86 13.58
CA ILE A 274 -17.04 -15.41 14.08
C ILE A 274 -16.85 -13.98 13.59
N ILE A 275 -16.80 -13.03 14.53
CA ILE A 275 -16.59 -11.62 14.18
C ILE A 275 -15.10 -11.37 14.30
N ASP A 276 -14.40 -11.52 13.18
CA ASP A 276 -12.97 -11.27 13.14
C ASP A 276 -12.72 -9.80 12.79
N TYR A 277 -12.59 -8.95 13.82
CA TYR A 277 -12.30 -7.52 13.66
C TYR A 277 -10.79 -7.23 13.58
N LEU A 278 -9.94 -8.24 13.79
CA LEU A 278 -8.48 -8.12 13.71
C LEU A 278 -7.86 -8.96 12.58
N SER A 279 -8.66 -9.72 11.83
CA SER A 279 -8.14 -10.38 10.64
C SER A 279 -7.52 -9.39 9.69
N SER A 280 -6.46 -9.83 9.03
CA SER A 280 -5.84 -9.13 7.91
C SER A 280 -6.90 -8.69 6.90
N ASP A 281 -7.84 -9.57 6.52
CA ASP A 281 -8.93 -9.25 5.59
C ASP A 281 -9.80 -8.08 6.09
N SER A 282 -10.18 -8.06 7.37
CA SER A 282 -11.01 -6.98 7.91
C SER A 282 -10.29 -5.64 7.93
N LEU A 283 -9.02 -5.60 8.33
CA LEU A 283 -8.24 -4.37 8.38
C LEU A 283 -7.86 -3.87 6.99
N LEU A 284 -7.56 -4.78 6.06
CA LEU A 284 -7.33 -4.45 4.66
C LEU A 284 -8.59 -3.86 4.03
N ASN A 285 -9.77 -4.44 4.26
CA ASN A 285 -11.01 -3.91 3.70
C ASN A 285 -11.26 -2.45 4.10
N ILE A 286 -10.85 -2.03 5.30
CA ILE A 286 -10.90 -0.61 5.72
C ILE A 286 -9.95 0.22 4.85
N LEU A 287 -8.69 -0.19 4.70
CA LEU A 287 -7.71 0.53 3.86
C LEU A 287 -8.10 0.61 2.39
N LEU A 288 -8.87 -0.36 1.90
CA LEU A 288 -9.29 -0.48 0.52
C LEU A 288 -10.57 0.31 0.21
N GLU A 289 -11.17 0.98 1.20
CA GLU A 289 -12.34 1.84 0.99
C GLU A 289 -12.04 2.97 -0.01
N ASP A 290 -13.04 3.29 -0.85
CA ASP A 290 -12.92 4.33 -1.86
C ASP A 290 -12.59 5.71 -1.25
N ASP A 291 -13.09 6.01 -0.06
CA ASP A 291 -12.79 7.26 0.65
C ASP A 291 -11.28 7.43 0.89
N ILE A 292 -10.61 6.36 1.36
CA ILE A 292 -9.16 6.37 1.58
C ILE A 292 -8.42 6.53 0.25
N TYR A 293 -8.86 5.81 -0.78
CA TYR A 293 -8.29 5.96 -2.12
C TYR A 293 -8.40 7.39 -2.64
N TYR A 294 -9.57 8.02 -2.54
CA TYR A 294 -9.77 9.38 -3.02
C TYR A 294 -9.00 10.43 -2.22
N LEU A 295 -8.84 10.26 -0.90
CA LEU A 295 -7.97 11.10 -0.09
C LEU A 295 -6.53 11.09 -0.62
N LEU A 296 -5.99 9.89 -0.86
CA LEU A 296 -4.63 9.69 -1.36
C LEU A 296 -4.45 10.25 -2.78
N VAL A 297 -5.39 10.00 -3.69
CA VAL A 297 -5.34 10.53 -5.07
C VAL A 297 -5.38 12.06 -5.09
N ASN A 298 -6.23 12.67 -4.27
CA ASN A 298 -6.34 14.12 -4.21
C ASN A 298 -5.07 14.75 -3.68
N GLU A 299 -4.42 14.15 -2.68
CA GLU A 299 -3.15 14.65 -2.18
C GLU A 299 -2.01 14.49 -3.19
N LEU A 300 -1.93 13.34 -3.87
CA LEU A 300 -0.98 13.14 -4.97
C LEU A 300 -1.10 14.20 -6.07
N LYS A 301 -2.34 14.55 -6.45
CA LYS A 301 -2.58 15.59 -7.45
C LYS A 301 -2.01 16.95 -7.01
N LYS A 302 -2.20 17.34 -5.75
CA LYS A 302 -1.62 18.59 -5.22
C LYS A 302 -0.10 18.56 -5.25
N GLU A 303 0.50 17.46 -4.81
CA GLU A 303 1.97 17.35 -4.77
C GLU A 303 2.63 17.38 -6.15
N GLN A 304 1.90 16.97 -7.18
CA GLN A 304 2.38 16.93 -8.56
C GLN A 304 2.24 18.26 -9.32
N ILE A 305 1.40 19.18 -8.83
CA ILE A 305 1.20 20.50 -9.45
C ILE A 305 2.43 21.42 -9.24
N ASP A 306 3.20 21.22 -8.17
CA ASP A 306 4.23 22.18 -7.72
C ASP A 306 5.69 21.75 -7.85
N LYS A 307 6.00 20.54 -8.38
CA LYS A 307 7.38 20.00 -8.33
C LYS A 307 7.92 19.58 -9.69
N THR A 308 9.19 19.91 -9.94
CA THR A 308 10.05 19.40 -11.03
C THR A 308 10.21 17.87 -11.02
N ASN A 309 9.80 17.22 -9.93
CA ASN A 309 9.76 15.77 -9.72
C ASN A 309 8.38 15.16 -10.02
N SER A 310 7.55 15.82 -10.83
CA SER A 310 6.17 15.40 -11.07
C SER A 310 6.09 14.07 -11.82
N LEU A 311 5.03 13.30 -11.54
CA LEU A 311 4.65 12.15 -12.36
C LEU A 311 4.46 12.51 -13.84
N PHE A 312 4.20 13.79 -14.15
CA PHE A 312 4.21 14.32 -15.51
C PHE A 312 5.57 14.18 -16.20
N HIS A 313 6.69 14.38 -15.50
CA HIS A 313 8.03 14.19 -16.08
C HIS A 313 8.28 12.72 -16.45
N ILE A 314 7.89 11.79 -15.58
CA ILE A 314 8.03 10.36 -15.83
C ILE A 314 7.09 9.92 -16.98
N GLN A 315 5.87 10.48 -17.04
CA GLN A 315 4.93 10.26 -18.14
C GLN A 315 5.46 10.82 -19.47
N PHE A 316 6.08 12.00 -19.43
CA PHE A 316 6.74 12.59 -20.60
C PHE A 316 7.86 11.70 -21.12
N LEU A 317 8.75 11.22 -20.25
CA LEU A 317 9.84 10.29 -20.64
C LEU A 317 9.28 9.00 -21.25
N GLN A 318 8.21 8.43 -20.68
CA GLN A 318 7.53 7.27 -21.26
C GLN A 318 7.04 7.56 -22.69
N LEU A 319 6.36 8.69 -22.90
CA LEU A 319 5.83 9.08 -24.21
C LEU A 319 6.96 9.30 -25.23
N LEU A 320 8.04 9.96 -24.83
CA LEU A 320 9.21 10.20 -25.67
C LEU A 320 9.88 8.89 -26.09
N GLN A 321 10.07 7.95 -25.17
CA GLN A 321 10.66 6.64 -25.51
C GLN A 321 9.75 5.82 -26.45
N TYR A 322 8.44 5.86 -26.22
CA TYR A 322 7.50 5.18 -27.11
C TYR A 322 7.50 5.78 -28.52
N GLN A 323 7.62 7.11 -28.63
CA GLN A 323 7.78 7.79 -29.92
C GLN A 323 9.08 7.37 -30.63
N ASN A 324 10.21 7.31 -29.91
CA ASN A 324 11.48 6.85 -30.49
C ASN A 324 11.40 5.41 -31.02
N LEU A 325 10.79 4.49 -30.28
CA LEU A 325 10.57 3.11 -30.74
C LEU A 325 9.70 3.03 -32.00
N PHE A 326 8.65 3.86 -32.06
CA PHE A 326 7.77 3.91 -33.21
C PHE A 326 8.53 4.42 -34.45
N LEU A 327 9.39 5.42 -34.28
CA LEU A 327 10.24 5.95 -35.35
C LEU A 327 11.27 4.93 -35.83
N GLU A 328 11.91 4.19 -34.92
CA GLU A 328 12.84 3.12 -35.27
C GLU A 328 12.14 2.00 -36.07
N LYS A 329 10.91 1.63 -35.68
CA LYS A 329 10.10 0.65 -36.42
C LYS A 329 9.72 1.13 -37.82
N ILE A 330 9.42 2.42 -37.97
CA ILE A 330 9.15 3.00 -39.29
C ILE A 330 10.45 2.98 -40.10
N TYR A 331 11.55 3.49 -39.56
CA TYR A 331 12.85 3.54 -40.23
C TYR A 331 13.27 2.14 -40.72
N ASN A 332 13.30 1.13 -39.85
CA ASN A 332 13.70 -0.24 -40.21
C ASN A 332 12.78 -0.87 -41.27
N LYS A 333 11.50 -0.48 -41.33
CA LYS A 333 10.57 -0.96 -42.35
C LYS A 333 10.85 -0.37 -43.74
N TYR A 334 11.47 0.80 -43.80
CA TYR A 334 11.75 1.52 -45.05
C TYR A 334 13.25 1.56 -45.41
N GLU A 335 14.14 1.04 -44.56
CA GLU A 335 15.59 0.96 -44.79
C GLU A 335 15.95 0.17 -46.07
N ASP A 336 15.19 -0.90 -46.36
CA ASP A 336 15.38 -1.76 -47.56
C ASP A 336 14.52 -1.32 -48.77
N THR A 337 13.79 -0.20 -48.66
CA THR A 337 13.01 0.33 -49.78
C THR A 337 13.84 1.37 -50.54
N SER A 338 13.86 1.30 -51.88
CA SER A 338 14.50 2.33 -52.72
C SER A 338 13.81 3.71 -52.66
N GLU A 339 12.71 3.79 -51.92
CA GLU A 339 12.08 5.04 -51.54
C GLU A 339 12.85 5.62 -50.35
N ASN A 340 13.75 6.57 -50.61
CA ASN A 340 14.28 7.46 -49.58
C ASN A 340 13.08 8.05 -48.81
N TYR A 341 12.80 7.51 -47.62
CA TYR A 341 11.72 8.01 -46.78
C TYR A 341 12.18 9.35 -46.22
N ASP A 342 11.83 10.41 -46.95
CA ASP A 342 12.27 11.77 -46.70
C ASP A 342 12.06 12.12 -45.22
N ALA A 343 13.12 12.45 -44.49
CA ALA A 343 13.06 12.72 -43.05
C ALA A 343 11.99 13.80 -42.73
N PHE A 344 11.74 14.70 -43.69
CA PHE A 344 10.69 15.70 -43.65
C PHE A 344 9.26 15.12 -43.65
N LYS A 345 9.05 13.98 -44.32
CA LYS A 345 7.77 13.26 -44.39
C LYS A 345 7.50 12.48 -43.09
N LEU A 346 8.54 11.95 -42.43
CA LEU A 346 8.45 11.36 -41.09
C LEU A 346 8.05 12.42 -40.04
N TYR A 347 8.70 13.59 -40.06
CA TYR A 347 8.32 14.74 -39.22
C TYR A 347 6.89 15.23 -39.54
N SER A 348 6.51 15.26 -40.82
CA SER A 348 5.16 15.60 -41.26
C SER A 348 4.11 14.59 -40.79
N ASP A 349 4.41 13.29 -40.79
CA ASP A 349 3.51 12.24 -40.34
C ASP A 349 3.41 12.19 -38.81
N LEU A 350 4.50 12.47 -38.08
CA LEU A 350 4.44 12.76 -36.63
C LEU A 350 3.56 13.97 -36.34
N THR A 351 3.70 15.05 -37.13
CA THR A 351 2.85 16.24 -37.00
C THR A 351 1.39 15.93 -37.33
N LYS A 352 1.11 15.03 -38.28
CA LYS A 352 -0.25 14.56 -38.58
C LYS A 352 -0.79 13.64 -37.48
N ILE A 353 0.04 12.83 -36.84
CA ILE A 353 -0.33 11.99 -35.69
C ILE A 353 -0.64 12.89 -34.49
N ILE A 354 0.19 13.89 -34.21
CA ILE A 354 -0.08 14.94 -33.22
C ILE A 354 -1.41 15.63 -33.57
N LYS A 355 -1.60 16.08 -34.81
CA LYS A 355 -2.87 16.68 -35.28
C LYS A 355 -4.06 15.71 -35.24
N PHE A 356 -3.84 14.41 -35.38
CA PHE A 356 -4.87 13.37 -35.25
C PHE A 356 -5.32 13.24 -33.80
N TYR A 357 -4.36 13.21 -32.85
CA TYR A 357 -4.64 13.27 -31.42
C TYR A 357 -5.27 14.61 -31.00
N GLU A 358 -4.93 15.72 -31.66
CA GLU A 358 -5.59 17.01 -31.46
C GLU A 358 -6.99 17.07 -32.06
N LYS A 359 -7.26 16.37 -33.18
CA LYS A 359 -8.60 16.28 -33.77
C LYS A 359 -9.58 15.48 -32.91
N THR A 360 -9.07 14.58 -32.07
CA THR A 360 -9.87 13.87 -31.05
C THR A 360 -10.12 14.69 -29.78
N LYS A 361 -9.68 15.97 -29.70
CA LYS A 361 -9.93 16.86 -28.55
C LYS A 361 -11.41 17.07 -28.19
N ASP A 362 -12.35 16.73 -29.06
CA ASP A 362 -13.78 16.74 -28.71
C ASP A 362 -14.22 15.59 -27.78
N LYS A 363 -13.31 14.67 -27.42
CA LYS A 363 -13.51 13.71 -26.30
C LYS A 363 -12.25 13.60 -25.43
N HIS A 364 -12.11 14.59 -24.55
CA HIS A 364 -11.30 14.62 -23.32
C HIS A 364 -9.90 13.97 -23.37
N LEU A 365 -8.92 14.75 -23.83
CA LEU A 365 -7.57 14.69 -23.26
C LEU A 365 -7.01 16.12 -23.19
N THR A 366 -7.21 16.78 -22.05
CA THR A 366 -6.63 18.12 -21.80
C THR A 366 -5.19 17.94 -21.32
N LEU A 367 -4.27 17.77 -22.27
CA LEU A 367 -2.83 17.94 -22.04
C LEU A 367 -2.55 19.45 -21.98
N TYR A 368 -2.25 19.97 -20.79
CA TYR A 368 -1.72 21.32 -20.62
C TYR A 368 -0.25 21.33 -21.09
N ILE A 369 -0.08 21.57 -22.39
CA ILE A 369 1.23 21.72 -23.07
C ILE A 369 1.75 23.17 -22.96
N ASN A 370 0.89 24.12 -22.60
CA ASN A 370 1.24 25.56 -22.65
C ASN A 370 2.31 25.99 -21.64
N ASP A 371 2.68 25.16 -20.67
CA ASP A 371 3.76 25.46 -19.71
C ASP A 371 5.11 24.85 -20.12
N PHE A 372 5.19 24.11 -21.24
CA PHE A 372 6.43 23.50 -21.76
C PHE A 372 7.10 24.32 -22.87
N ILE A 373 6.55 25.47 -23.23
CA ILE A 373 7.22 26.45 -24.09
C ILE A 373 8.02 27.38 -23.18
N ASP A 374 9.34 27.31 -23.28
CA ASP A 374 10.21 28.42 -22.93
C ASP A 374 9.71 29.67 -23.65
N ASN A 375 9.02 30.55 -22.92
CA ASN A 375 8.96 31.95 -23.31
C ASN A 375 10.29 32.58 -22.91
N GLN A 376 11.32 32.38 -23.71
CA GLN A 376 12.44 33.31 -23.76
C GLN A 376 12.57 33.86 -25.17
N ASP A 377 12.20 35.14 -25.30
CA ASP A 377 13.09 36.16 -25.85
C ASP A 377 12.58 37.56 -25.43
N TYR A 378 13.28 38.15 -24.46
CA TYR A 378 13.53 39.59 -24.38
C TYR A 378 15.01 39.82 -24.04
#